data_AF-A0A4S9W7D3-F1
#
_entry.id   AF-A0A4S9W7D3-F1
#
_cell.length_a   1.000
_cell.length_b   1.000
_cell.length_c   1.000
_cell.angle_alpha   90.00
_cell.angle_beta   90.00
_cell.angle_gamma   90.00
#
_symmetry.space_group_name_H-M   'P 1'
#
loop_
_entity.id
_entity.type
_entity.pdbx_description
1 polymer ?
#
loop_
_entity_poly.entity_id
_entity_poly.type
_entity_poly.pdbx_seq_one_letter_code
_entity_poly.pdbx_strand_id
1 'polypeptide(L)'
;MTSACTTFLVMVLIYRHETPTYSLIEPSSLLALLLCSICDAVYTLQIGGSRFTPWGSLALGSMPDSFFIPALFQGFVAVGNILLESSKQPSAWQYAGFWIALMGPLTADADSTDNTSISADTDDLVLPISSLSKVMKRDEQEECESQGKVQIRYMLQTLLIVACMWFSSYFGGSNSNMSQGSDSMDLVVSRYDETAYSVASYIGPILNMTPLSGLTTRVIIYSTGQDEPEDLRDDLQHHLPFDVDVIVRQRPNVGREGAAFLHHITTGWQDLADHTLFMQAELHYSWSVRRRIQDYFVPNTGLLSLSDVSEYCSSWDQCWDHSTWSESPDVLKSIYSRANATLRQGFTLTYRGQFIASRHRIHTQDKQLFQDLLDEFVNPRSVAHSSGYAEHPWLPGKSDSMDRPLFGYTIERLWGVLMRCSDVQLAYRCPSLLSSAIGSILHTSTPILQDCQCLDLDIGHSLDNS
;
A
#
# COMPACT_ATOMS: atom_id res chain seq x y z
N MET A 1 25.37 -23.96 -34.73
CA MET A 1 24.01 -23.87 -35.33
C MET A 1 22.93 -23.40 -34.35
N THR A 2 23.16 -23.41 -33.03
CA THR A 2 22.21 -22.92 -32.01
C THR A 2 22.19 -21.38 -31.87
N SER A 3 23.34 -20.70 -31.99
CA SER A 3 23.41 -19.22 -31.93
C SER A 3 22.65 -18.51 -33.08
N ALA A 4 22.63 -19.10 -34.29
CA ALA A 4 21.90 -18.53 -35.42
C ALA A 4 20.37 -18.70 -35.31
N CYS A 5 19.89 -19.69 -34.55
CA CYS A 5 18.47 -19.97 -34.40
C CYS A 5 17.82 -18.99 -33.40
N THR A 6 18.55 -18.61 -32.34
CA THR A 6 18.10 -17.62 -31.37
C THR A 6 18.05 -16.21 -31.97
N THR A 7 19.05 -15.82 -32.77
CA THR A 7 19.07 -14.51 -33.44
C THR A 7 17.99 -14.38 -34.51
N PHE A 8 17.66 -15.47 -35.22
CA PHE A 8 16.58 -15.48 -36.22
C PHE A 8 15.18 -15.42 -35.57
N LEU A 9 14.97 -16.11 -34.43
CA LEU A 9 13.72 -16.03 -33.68
C LEU A 9 13.48 -14.62 -33.11
N VAL A 10 14.55 -13.97 -32.62
CA VAL A 10 14.51 -12.60 -32.11
C VAL A 10 14.24 -11.59 -33.24
N MET A 11 14.84 -11.74 -34.43
CA MET A 11 14.54 -10.86 -35.57
C MET A 11 13.13 -11.06 -36.15
N VAL A 12 12.59 -12.28 -36.16
CA VAL A 12 11.21 -12.55 -36.59
C VAL A 12 10.19 -11.97 -35.60
N LEU A 13 10.52 -11.90 -34.31
CA LEU A 13 9.70 -11.23 -33.29
C LEU A 13 9.81 -9.70 -33.37
N ILE A 14 10.98 -9.16 -33.74
CA ILE A 14 11.19 -7.71 -33.95
C ILE A 14 10.44 -7.19 -35.18
N TYR A 15 10.30 -7.97 -36.25
CA TYR A 15 9.65 -7.51 -37.49
C TYR A 15 8.11 -7.58 -37.45
N ARG A 16 7.50 -8.31 -36.49
CA ARG A 16 6.06 -8.62 -36.52
C ARG A 16 5.19 -7.76 -35.59
N HIS A 17 5.78 -6.88 -34.79
CA HIS A 17 5.04 -5.96 -33.91
C HIS A 17 5.51 -4.52 -34.09
N GLU A 18 5.13 -3.91 -35.21
CA GLU A 18 5.07 -2.45 -35.34
C GLU A 18 3.86 -1.95 -34.54
N THR A 19 4.01 -1.80 -33.23
CA THR A 19 3.33 -0.85 -32.33
C THR A 19 3.65 -1.22 -30.88
N PRO A 20 4.26 -0.34 -30.06
CA PRO A 20 4.51 -0.62 -28.67
C PRO A 20 3.22 -0.39 -27.87
N THR A 21 2.47 -1.46 -27.58
CA THR A 21 1.50 -1.44 -26.48
C THR A 21 2.26 -1.58 -25.17
N TYR A 22 2.32 -0.50 -24.39
CA TYR A 22 2.81 -0.52 -23.01
C TYR A 22 1.81 -1.30 -22.15
N SER A 23 2.02 -2.60 -21.94
CA SER A 23 1.28 -3.36 -20.94
C SER A 23 1.95 -3.18 -19.57
N LEU A 24 1.17 -2.73 -18.59
CA LEU A 24 1.57 -2.76 -17.18
C LEU A 24 1.73 -4.21 -16.74
N ILE A 25 2.78 -4.50 -15.96
CA ILE A 25 2.99 -5.84 -15.39
C ILE A 25 2.01 -5.99 -14.24
N GLU A 26 1.14 -7.01 -14.29
CA GLU A 26 0.23 -7.29 -13.18
C GLU A 26 1.00 -7.65 -11.90
N PRO A 27 0.54 -7.22 -10.71
CA PRO A 27 1.21 -7.52 -9.43
C PRO A 27 1.43 -9.02 -9.18
N SER A 28 0.57 -9.88 -9.71
CA SER A 28 0.69 -11.35 -9.68
C SER A 28 1.98 -11.84 -10.36
N SER A 29 2.36 -11.19 -11.47
CA SER A 29 3.57 -11.51 -12.23
C SER A 29 4.84 -11.04 -11.50
N LEU A 30 4.77 -9.91 -10.77
CA LEU A 30 5.87 -9.43 -9.93
C LEU A 30 6.10 -10.32 -8.71
N LEU A 31 5.03 -10.83 -8.08
CA LEU A 31 5.15 -11.79 -6.98
C LEU A 31 5.77 -13.12 -7.44
N ALA A 32 5.37 -13.61 -8.62
CA ALA A 32 5.97 -14.81 -9.21
C ALA A 32 7.48 -14.61 -9.49
N LEU A 33 7.87 -13.44 -10.02
CA LEU A 33 9.28 -13.10 -10.23
C LEU A 33 10.07 -13.01 -8.91
N LEU A 34 9.49 -12.41 -7.87
CA LEU A 34 10.12 -12.32 -6.54
C LEU A 34 10.31 -13.71 -5.92
N LEU A 35 9.29 -14.57 -5.99
CA LEU A 35 9.37 -15.94 -5.49
C LEU A 35 10.41 -16.77 -6.26
N CYS A 36 10.50 -16.60 -7.58
CA CYS A 36 11.56 -17.23 -8.38
C CYS A 36 12.95 -16.74 -7.94
N SER A 37 13.15 -15.43 -7.73
CA SER A 37 14.43 -14.89 -7.24
C SER A 37 14.80 -15.39 -5.85
N ILE A 38 13.83 -15.51 -4.93
CA ILE A 38 14.06 -16.08 -3.59
C ILE A 38 14.42 -17.57 -3.70
N CYS A 39 13.72 -18.33 -4.55
CA CYS A 39 14.03 -19.73 -4.80
C CYS A 39 15.44 -19.91 -5.37
N ASP A 40 15.84 -19.08 -6.34
CA ASP A 40 17.17 -19.10 -6.92
C ASP A 40 18.26 -18.72 -5.90
N ALA A 41 18.00 -17.74 -5.04
CA ALA A 41 18.91 -17.35 -3.96
C ALA A 41 19.08 -18.48 -2.93
N VAL A 42 17.98 -19.11 -2.49
CA VAL A 42 17.99 -20.26 -1.57
C VAL A 42 18.69 -21.47 -2.19
N TYR A 43 18.45 -21.73 -3.49
CA TYR A 43 19.11 -22.80 -4.22
C TYR A 43 20.61 -22.57 -4.36
N THR A 44 21.03 -21.32 -4.64
CA THR A 44 22.45 -20.94 -4.71
C THR A 44 23.14 -21.11 -3.35
N LEU A 45 22.45 -20.77 -2.25
CA LEU A 45 22.92 -21.04 -0.88
C LEU A 45 23.02 -22.54 -0.56
N GLN A 46 22.06 -23.35 -1.01
CA GLN A 46 22.08 -24.80 -0.80
C GLN A 46 23.18 -25.50 -1.61
N ILE A 47 23.40 -25.10 -2.86
CA ILE A 47 24.50 -25.64 -3.68
C ILE A 47 25.84 -25.26 -3.05
N GLY A 48 26.01 -24.02 -2.60
CA GLY A 48 27.21 -23.57 -1.88
C GLY A 48 27.45 -24.37 -0.59
N GLY A 49 26.38 -24.73 0.12
CA GLY A 49 26.46 -25.56 1.34
C GLY A 49 26.77 -27.04 1.11
N SER A 50 26.44 -27.58 -0.08
CA SER A 50 26.59 -29.02 -0.36
C SER A 50 28.04 -29.50 -0.59
N ARG A 51 29.03 -28.60 -0.55
CA ARG A 51 30.48 -28.93 -0.62
C ARG A 51 31.18 -29.01 0.74
N PHE A 52 30.47 -29.03 1.86
CA PHE A 52 31.08 -29.10 3.19
C PHE A 52 30.88 -30.47 3.86
N THR A 53 31.97 -31.20 4.09
CA THR A 53 32.02 -32.30 5.06
C THR A 53 31.97 -31.74 6.48
N PRO A 54 31.35 -32.45 7.45
CA PRO A 54 31.31 -31.99 8.82
C PRO A 54 32.71 -32.08 9.43
N TRP A 55 33.03 -31.15 10.34
CA TRP A 55 34.32 -30.93 11.02
C TRP A 55 35.25 -29.90 10.35
N GLY A 56 34.91 -28.62 10.56
CA GLY A 56 35.78 -27.47 10.29
C GLY A 56 35.06 -26.15 10.57
N SER A 57 35.68 -25.28 11.36
CA SER A 57 35.21 -23.97 11.80
C SER A 57 34.55 -23.10 10.71
N LEU A 58 33.43 -22.45 11.06
CA LEU A 58 32.74 -21.41 10.31
C LEU A 58 33.69 -20.28 9.92
N ALA A 59 34.17 -20.30 8.68
CA ALA A 59 34.63 -19.13 7.96
C ALA A 59 33.71 -18.98 6.74
N LEU A 60 33.00 -17.85 6.63
CA LEU A 60 32.31 -17.47 5.39
C LEU A 60 33.38 -17.23 4.31
N GLY A 61 33.78 -18.30 3.62
CA GLY A 61 34.67 -18.26 2.48
C GLY A 61 33.87 -17.99 1.20
N SER A 62 34.07 -16.80 0.65
CA SER A 62 33.88 -16.39 -0.75
C SER A 62 32.78 -17.12 -1.54
N MET A 63 31.54 -16.63 -1.45
CA MET A 63 30.68 -16.62 -2.63
C MET A 63 31.35 -15.73 -3.69
N PRO A 64 31.38 -16.11 -4.98
CA PRO A 64 31.80 -15.17 -6.01
C PRO A 64 30.82 -13.99 -6.02
N ASP A 65 31.34 -12.78 -5.79
CA ASP A 65 30.58 -11.53 -5.72
C ASP A 65 29.67 -11.31 -6.96
N SER A 66 29.99 -11.99 -8.06
CA SER A 66 29.30 -11.90 -9.35
C SER A 66 27.84 -12.38 -9.36
N PHE A 67 27.38 -13.19 -8.40
CA PHE A 67 25.99 -13.68 -8.37
C PHE A 67 25.15 -13.14 -7.21
N PHE A 68 25.79 -12.86 -6.07
CA PHE A 68 25.09 -12.38 -4.88
C PHE A 68 24.59 -10.94 -5.04
N ILE A 69 25.42 -10.07 -5.64
CA ILE A 69 25.08 -8.66 -5.85
C ILE A 69 23.90 -8.51 -6.84
N PRO A 70 23.87 -9.20 -8.00
CA PRO A 70 22.72 -9.16 -8.89
C PRO A 70 21.41 -9.66 -8.27
N ALA A 71 21.45 -10.75 -7.49
CA ALA A 71 20.26 -11.32 -6.86
C ALA A 71 19.68 -10.40 -5.77
N LEU A 72 20.53 -9.79 -4.93
CA LEU A 72 20.10 -8.77 -3.97
C LEU A 72 19.53 -7.54 -4.68
N PHE A 73 20.22 -7.06 -5.72
CA PHE A 73 19.78 -5.90 -6.49
C PHE A 73 18.42 -6.16 -7.16
N GLN A 74 18.21 -7.36 -7.71
CA GLN A 74 16.93 -7.79 -8.25
C GLN A 74 15.84 -7.82 -7.19
N GLY A 75 16.13 -8.30 -5.98
CA GLY A 75 15.21 -8.24 -4.84
C GLY A 75 14.81 -6.80 -4.50
N PHE A 76 15.77 -5.88 -4.45
CA PHE A 76 15.51 -4.46 -4.19
C PHE A 76 14.71 -3.79 -5.31
N VAL A 77 14.99 -4.09 -6.58
CA VAL A 77 14.24 -3.57 -7.72
C VAL A 77 12.81 -4.12 -7.76
N ALA A 78 12.63 -5.41 -7.48
CA ALA A 78 11.31 -6.03 -7.41
C ALA A 78 10.47 -5.43 -6.27
N VAL A 79 11.05 -5.27 -5.07
CA VAL A 79 10.41 -4.60 -3.94
C VAL A 79 10.12 -3.13 -4.27
N GLY A 80 11.07 -2.41 -4.86
CA GLY A 80 10.88 -1.03 -5.31
C GLY A 80 9.73 -0.87 -6.29
N ASN A 81 9.57 -1.77 -7.26
CA ASN A 81 8.48 -1.75 -8.23
C ASN A 81 7.11 -2.10 -7.64
N ILE A 82 7.08 -2.91 -6.58
CA ILE A 82 5.84 -3.18 -5.81
C ILE A 82 5.44 -1.95 -4.98
N LEU A 83 6.41 -1.17 -4.51
CA LEU A 83 6.18 -0.01 -3.65
C LEU A 83 5.92 1.31 -4.41
N LEU A 84 6.30 1.40 -5.69
CA LEU A 84 6.06 2.56 -6.54
C LEU A 84 4.65 2.54 -7.16
N GLU A 85 4.02 3.71 -7.24
CA GLU A 85 2.71 3.90 -7.89
C GLU A 85 2.69 3.38 -9.33
N SER A 86 1.54 2.85 -9.78
CA SER A 86 1.39 2.20 -11.09
C SER A 86 1.77 3.06 -12.29
N SER A 87 1.77 4.40 -12.14
CA SER A 87 2.15 5.35 -13.18
C SER A 87 3.68 5.46 -13.41
N LYS A 88 4.51 4.86 -12.55
CA LYS A 88 5.97 4.92 -12.61
C LYS A 88 6.67 3.57 -12.72
N GLN A 89 5.93 2.49 -12.99
CA GLN A 89 6.54 1.18 -13.18
C GLN A 89 7.35 1.14 -14.50
N PRO A 90 8.59 0.62 -14.48
CA PRO A 90 9.33 0.38 -15.71
C PRO A 90 8.59 -0.64 -16.56
N SER A 91 8.50 -0.37 -17.86
CA SER A 91 7.93 -1.32 -18.82
C SER A 91 8.72 -2.63 -18.83
N ALA A 92 8.06 -3.73 -19.22
CA ALA A 92 8.71 -5.02 -19.40
C ALA A 92 9.96 -4.94 -20.31
N TRP A 93 9.96 -4.02 -21.29
CA TRP A 93 11.09 -3.76 -22.18
C TRP A 93 12.26 -3.04 -21.50
N GLN A 94 11.99 -2.11 -20.57
CA GLN A 94 13.04 -1.51 -19.74
C GLN A 94 13.67 -2.54 -18.81
N TYR A 95 12.86 -3.46 -18.29
CA TYR A 95 13.33 -4.57 -17.48
C TYR A 95 14.22 -5.52 -18.31
N ALA A 96 13.77 -5.92 -19.50
CA ALA A 96 14.54 -6.76 -20.41
C ALA A 96 15.84 -6.08 -20.88
N GLY A 97 15.80 -4.80 -21.22
CA GLY A 97 16.98 -4.02 -21.60
C GLY A 97 18.02 -3.91 -20.47
N PHE A 98 17.55 -3.71 -19.23
CA PHE A 98 18.41 -3.72 -18.05
C PHE A 98 19.08 -5.09 -17.85
N TRP A 99 18.33 -6.19 -18.00
CA TRP A 99 18.87 -7.54 -17.92
C TRP A 99 19.95 -7.84 -18.97
N ILE A 100 19.70 -7.45 -20.22
CA ILE A 100 20.68 -7.62 -21.31
C ILE A 100 21.95 -6.82 -21.02
N ALA A 101 21.81 -5.59 -20.51
CA ALA A 101 22.96 -4.76 -20.14
C ALA A 101 23.76 -5.33 -18.95
N LEU A 102 23.09 -5.95 -17.97
CA LEU A 102 23.73 -6.56 -16.80
C LEU A 102 24.45 -7.87 -17.16
N MET A 103 23.88 -8.66 -18.07
CA MET A 103 24.43 -9.97 -18.46
C MET A 103 25.49 -9.88 -19.58
N GLY A 104 25.48 -8.81 -20.39
CA GLY A 104 26.43 -8.60 -21.48
C GLY A 104 27.91 -8.69 -21.05
N PRO A 105 28.33 -8.00 -19.97
CA PRO A 105 29.70 -8.07 -19.46
C PRO A 105 30.11 -9.47 -18.97
N LEU A 106 29.19 -10.24 -18.40
CA LEU A 106 29.47 -11.60 -17.91
C LEU A 106 29.70 -12.61 -19.03
N THR A 107 29.24 -12.32 -20.24
CA THR A 107 29.49 -13.15 -21.43
C THR A 107 30.72 -12.71 -22.23
N ALA A 108 31.17 -11.47 -22.06
CA ALA A 108 32.32 -10.92 -22.80
C ALA A 108 33.68 -11.34 -22.20
N ASP A 109 33.72 -11.69 -20.91
CA ASP A 109 34.96 -12.07 -20.21
C ASP A 109 35.33 -13.56 -20.40
N ALA A 110 34.51 -14.32 -21.15
CA ALA A 110 34.74 -15.75 -21.40
C ALA A 110 35.63 -16.03 -22.63
N ASP A 111 36.08 -15.01 -23.37
CA ASP A 111 36.73 -15.20 -24.68
C ASP A 111 38.13 -14.56 -24.81
N SER A 112 38.78 -14.20 -23.68
CA SER A 112 40.12 -13.56 -23.71
C SER A 112 41.24 -14.35 -23.02
N THR A 113 41.26 -15.68 -23.17
CA THR A 113 42.45 -16.48 -22.83
C THR A 113 42.76 -17.51 -23.91
N ASP A 114 43.31 -17.06 -25.03
CA ASP A 114 44.28 -17.89 -25.76
C ASP A 114 45.16 -17.04 -26.66
N ASN A 115 46.35 -16.69 -26.16
CA ASN A 115 47.51 -16.28 -26.94
C ASN A 115 48.76 -16.33 -26.06
N THR A 116 49.16 -17.55 -25.69
CA THR A 116 50.54 -17.81 -25.24
C THR A 116 51.29 -18.51 -26.35
N SER A 117 52.12 -17.73 -27.03
CA SER A 117 53.15 -18.20 -27.95
C SER A 117 54.21 -19.02 -27.22
N ILE A 118 54.34 -20.31 -27.55
CA ILE A 118 55.49 -21.14 -27.18
C ILE A 118 56.26 -21.46 -28.46
N SER A 119 57.49 -20.94 -28.56
CA SER A 119 58.45 -21.28 -29.61
C SER A 119 59.13 -22.61 -29.29
N ALA A 120 59.52 -23.30 -30.35
CA ALA A 120 60.17 -24.59 -30.39
C ALA A 120 61.40 -24.75 -29.49
N ASP A 121 61.56 -25.94 -28.92
CA ASP A 121 62.76 -26.76 -29.13
C ASP A 121 62.53 -28.22 -28.70
N THR A 122 63.44 -29.06 -29.15
CA THR A 122 63.32 -30.44 -29.62
C THR A 122 63.42 -31.57 -28.57
N ASP A 123 62.87 -32.70 -29.01
CA ASP A 123 63.28 -34.11 -28.83
C ASP A 123 63.03 -34.89 -27.52
N ASP A 124 62.49 -36.09 -27.78
CA ASP A 124 62.49 -37.34 -27.02
C ASP A 124 61.67 -37.45 -25.72
N LEU A 125 60.43 -37.96 -25.86
CA LEU A 125 60.00 -39.14 -25.11
C LEU A 125 58.73 -39.77 -25.72
N VAL A 126 58.88 -40.94 -26.33
CA VAL A 126 57.76 -41.80 -26.76
C VAL A 126 57.21 -42.54 -25.55
N LEU A 127 55.95 -42.27 -25.17
CA LEU A 127 55.14 -43.13 -24.30
C LEU A 127 53.85 -43.56 -25.02
N PRO A 128 53.27 -44.74 -24.72
CA PRO A 128 52.29 -45.39 -25.59
C PRO A 128 50.88 -44.78 -25.48
N ILE A 129 50.26 -44.53 -26.62
CA ILE A 129 48.93 -43.92 -26.82
C ILE A 129 47.74 -44.81 -26.35
N SER A 130 47.98 -45.95 -25.70
CA SER A 130 46.90 -46.89 -25.34
C SER A 130 46.12 -46.56 -24.06
N SER A 131 46.50 -45.54 -23.29
CA SER A 131 45.83 -45.16 -22.03
C SER A 131 44.96 -43.89 -22.10
N LEU A 132 45.11 -43.01 -23.11
CA LEU A 132 44.31 -41.77 -23.19
C LEU A 132 42.88 -41.97 -23.71
N SER A 133 42.65 -42.98 -24.56
CA SER A 133 41.31 -43.20 -25.16
C SER A 133 40.27 -43.75 -24.19
N LYS A 134 40.70 -44.26 -23.03
CA LYS A 134 39.81 -44.75 -21.96
C LYS A 134 39.39 -43.67 -20.96
N VAL A 135 40.12 -42.58 -20.86
CA VAL A 135 39.77 -41.46 -19.96
C VAL A 135 38.80 -40.51 -20.65
N MET A 136 39.04 -40.17 -21.93
CA MET A 136 38.16 -39.25 -22.67
C MET A 136 36.76 -39.80 -22.97
N LYS A 137 36.58 -41.12 -23.05
CA LYS A 137 35.25 -41.72 -23.29
C LYS A 137 34.37 -41.84 -22.04
N ARG A 138 34.90 -41.59 -20.85
CA ARG A 138 34.12 -41.65 -19.60
C ARG A 138 33.41 -40.34 -19.31
N ASP A 139 34.01 -39.21 -19.68
CA ASP A 139 33.47 -37.88 -19.39
C ASP A 139 32.31 -37.49 -20.32
N GLU A 140 32.35 -37.86 -21.61
CA GLU A 140 31.26 -37.54 -22.56
C GLU A 140 29.94 -38.26 -22.24
N GLN A 141 29.99 -39.39 -21.53
CA GLN A 141 28.79 -40.19 -21.23
C GLN A 141 28.11 -39.79 -19.91
N GLU A 142 28.83 -39.20 -18.95
CA GLU A 142 28.22 -38.61 -17.74
C GLU A 142 27.61 -37.22 -18.01
N GLU A 143 28.15 -36.46 -18.96
CA GLU A 143 27.66 -35.11 -19.28
C GLU A 143 26.28 -35.13 -19.98
N CYS A 144 26.02 -36.16 -20.80
CA CYS A 144 24.75 -36.34 -21.50
C CYS A 144 23.61 -36.83 -20.57
N GLU A 145 23.93 -37.59 -19.52
CA GLU A 145 22.95 -38.06 -18.53
C GLU A 145 22.58 -36.97 -17.50
N SER A 146 23.49 -36.03 -17.26
CA SER A 146 23.29 -34.82 -16.45
C SER A 146 22.31 -33.83 -17.10
N GLN A 147 22.48 -33.55 -18.39
CA GLN A 147 21.61 -32.62 -19.13
C GLN A 147 20.14 -33.09 -19.21
N GLY A 148 19.89 -34.39 -19.34
CA GLY A 148 18.53 -34.95 -19.34
C GLY A 148 17.80 -34.79 -18.00
N LYS A 149 18.51 -34.93 -16.87
CA LYS A 149 17.95 -34.76 -15.52
C LYS A 149 17.64 -33.30 -15.20
N VAL A 150 18.40 -32.36 -15.76
CA VAL A 150 18.18 -30.92 -15.60
C VAL A 150 16.92 -30.48 -16.35
N GLN A 151 16.68 -30.95 -17.58
CA GLN A 151 15.48 -30.57 -18.34
C GLN A 151 14.17 -31.10 -17.76
N ILE A 152 14.15 -32.34 -17.25
CA ILE A 152 12.95 -32.93 -16.64
C ILE A 152 12.56 -32.17 -15.35
N ARG A 153 13.55 -31.69 -14.59
CA ARG A 153 13.31 -30.90 -13.37
C ARG A 153 12.71 -29.52 -13.66
N TYR A 154 13.21 -28.82 -14.66
CA TYR A 154 12.61 -27.54 -15.08
C TYR A 154 11.18 -27.71 -15.56
N MET A 155 10.86 -28.78 -16.33
CA MET A 155 9.47 -29.07 -16.72
C MET A 155 8.54 -29.29 -15.52
N LEU A 156 8.98 -30.08 -14.54
CA LEU A 156 8.20 -30.36 -13.32
C LEU A 156 7.96 -29.10 -12.49
N GLN A 157 8.96 -28.22 -12.39
CA GLN A 157 8.87 -26.97 -11.66
C GLN A 157 7.89 -25.99 -12.33
N THR A 158 7.92 -25.90 -13.66
CA THR A 158 6.95 -25.09 -14.43
C THR A 158 5.53 -25.62 -14.28
N LEU A 159 5.33 -26.95 -14.30
CA LEU A 159 4.02 -27.57 -14.07
C LEU A 159 3.48 -27.31 -12.67
N LEU A 160 4.35 -27.32 -11.64
CA LEU A 160 3.96 -27.04 -10.26
C LEU A 160 3.50 -25.58 -10.09
N ILE A 161 4.19 -24.63 -10.73
CA ILE A 161 3.83 -23.20 -10.72
C ILE A 161 2.46 -23.00 -11.36
N VAL A 162 2.20 -23.63 -12.51
CA VAL A 162 0.90 -23.57 -13.19
C VAL A 162 -0.22 -24.19 -12.33
N ALA A 163 0.05 -25.30 -11.65
CA ALA A 163 -0.92 -25.95 -10.76
C ALA A 163 -1.27 -25.08 -9.53
N CYS A 164 -0.29 -24.42 -8.92
CA CYS A 164 -0.52 -23.49 -7.79
C CYS A 164 -1.33 -22.25 -8.20
N MET A 165 -1.09 -21.73 -9.41
CA MET A 165 -1.90 -20.64 -9.98
C MET A 165 -3.35 -21.07 -10.22
N TRP A 166 -3.58 -22.32 -10.62
CA TRP A 166 -4.92 -22.87 -10.82
C TRP A 166 -5.67 -23.14 -9.50
N PHE A 167 -4.98 -23.63 -8.47
CA PHE A 167 -5.61 -23.99 -7.19
C PHE A 167 -6.05 -22.75 -6.38
N SER A 168 -5.35 -21.63 -6.55
CA SER A 168 -5.68 -20.34 -5.92
C SER A 168 -6.99 -19.73 -6.44
N SER A 169 -7.45 -20.16 -7.61
CA SER A 169 -8.69 -19.70 -8.24
C SER A 169 -9.95 -20.45 -7.77
N TYR A 170 -9.81 -21.51 -6.95
CA TYR A 170 -10.92 -22.42 -6.64
C TYR A 170 -11.45 -22.37 -5.20
N PHE A 171 -10.81 -21.62 -4.30
CA PHE A 171 -11.29 -21.44 -2.91
C PHE A 171 -11.70 -20.00 -2.64
N GLY A 172 -12.86 -19.62 -3.21
CA GLY A 172 -13.62 -18.45 -2.78
C GLY A 172 -14.46 -18.79 -1.55
N GLY A 173 -14.24 -18.04 -0.47
CA GLY A 173 -14.77 -18.28 0.87
C GLY A 173 -16.31 -18.25 0.97
N SER A 174 -16.78 -18.97 2.00
CA SER A 174 -18.17 -19.04 2.44
C SER A 174 -18.58 -17.72 3.11
N ASN A 175 -19.55 -17.02 2.51
CA ASN A 175 -20.25 -15.91 3.17
C ASN A 175 -21.42 -16.47 3.98
N SER A 176 -21.40 -16.22 5.29
CA SER A 176 -22.57 -16.38 6.15
C SER A 176 -23.43 -15.13 6.03
N ASN A 177 -24.53 -15.25 5.31
CA ASN A 177 -25.52 -14.19 5.19
C ASN A 177 -26.36 -14.12 6.47
N MET A 178 -26.17 -13.06 7.26
CA MET A 178 -27.14 -12.61 8.24
C MET A 178 -27.72 -11.29 7.73
N SER A 179 -28.95 -11.34 7.19
CA SER A 179 -29.63 -10.16 6.66
C SER A 179 -30.19 -9.30 7.81
N GLN A 180 -29.45 -8.25 8.20
CA GLN A 180 -30.03 -7.03 8.76
C GLN A 180 -30.41 -6.09 7.59
N GLY A 181 -31.22 -5.05 7.84
CA GLY A 181 -31.59 -4.07 6.79
C GLY A 181 -30.36 -3.53 6.06
N SER A 182 -30.49 -3.05 4.82
CA SER A 182 -29.29 -2.66 4.05
C SER A 182 -28.60 -1.48 4.74
N ASP A 183 -27.47 -1.75 5.38
CA ASP A 183 -26.60 -0.73 5.96
C ASP A 183 -26.25 0.30 4.86
N SER A 184 -26.27 1.58 5.21
CA SER A 184 -25.97 2.66 4.26
C SER A 184 -24.58 3.26 4.49
N MET A 185 -24.01 3.80 3.41
CA MET A 185 -22.67 4.39 3.41
C MET A 185 -22.68 5.77 2.75
N ASP A 186 -22.15 6.78 3.42
CA ASP A 186 -21.83 8.06 2.80
C ASP A 186 -20.33 8.12 2.48
N LEU A 187 -19.98 8.28 1.20
CA LEU A 187 -18.62 8.59 0.77
C LEU A 187 -18.48 10.11 0.62
N VAL A 188 -17.95 10.76 1.66
CA VAL A 188 -17.84 12.22 1.75
C VAL A 188 -16.45 12.66 1.31
N VAL A 189 -16.42 13.39 0.20
CA VAL A 189 -15.17 13.86 -0.42
C VAL A 189 -15.08 15.38 -0.34
N SER A 190 -14.01 15.91 0.25
CA SER A 190 -13.66 17.33 0.17
C SER A 190 -12.82 17.57 -1.08
N ARG A 191 -13.30 18.42 -1.99
CA ARG A 191 -12.66 18.74 -3.28
C ARG A 191 -12.44 20.24 -3.40
N TYR A 192 -11.26 20.64 -3.87
CA TYR A 192 -10.98 22.00 -4.32
C TYR A 192 -11.20 22.12 -5.83
N ASP A 193 -10.18 21.86 -6.64
CA ASP A 193 -10.19 22.00 -8.10
C ASP A 193 -9.78 20.72 -8.84
N GLU A 194 -9.69 19.58 -8.14
CA GLU A 194 -9.31 18.31 -8.73
C GLU A 194 -10.30 17.88 -9.81
N THR A 195 -9.84 17.35 -10.95
CA THR A 195 -10.76 17.00 -12.04
C THR A 195 -11.71 15.85 -11.66
N ALA A 196 -12.88 15.78 -12.30
CA ALA A 196 -13.82 14.66 -12.11
C ALA A 196 -13.15 13.30 -12.34
N TYR A 197 -12.32 13.21 -13.38
CA TYR A 197 -11.50 12.03 -13.66
C TYR A 197 -10.55 11.67 -12.50
N SER A 198 -9.83 12.66 -11.95
CA SER A 198 -8.92 12.44 -10.81
C SER A 198 -9.69 11.87 -9.62
N VAL A 199 -10.77 12.54 -9.21
CA VAL A 199 -11.63 12.09 -8.11
C VAL A 199 -12.17 10.67 -8.35
N ALA A 200 -12.74 10.41 -9.54
CA ALA A 200 -13.26 9.11 -9.92
C ALA A 200 -12.19 7.99 -9.86
N SER A 201 -10.94 8.30 -10.22
CA SER A 201 -9.82 7.35 -10.16
C SER A 201 -9.46 6.92 -8.73
N TYR A 202 -9.75 7.75 -7.72
CA TYR A 202 -9.55 7.42 -6.31
C TYR A 202 -10.76 6.70 -5.70
N ILE A 203 -11.98 7.18 -5.97
CA ILE A 203 -13.19 6.62 -5.34
C ILE A 203 -13.70 5.36 -6.02
N GLY A 204 -13.53 5.22 -7.33
CA GLY A 204 -14.00 4.05 -8.10
C GLY A 204 -13.47 2.72 -7.54
N PRO A 205 -12.16 2.59 -7.29
CA PRO A 205 -11.60 1.39 -6.67
C PRO A 205 -12.05 1.14 -5.22
N ILE A 206 -12.45 2.17 -4.47
CA ILE A 206 -12.99 2.01 -3.11
C ILE A 206 -14.40 1.43 -3.19
N LEU A 207 -15.26 2.04 -3.99
CA LEU A 207 -16.64 1.63 -4.17
C LEU A 207 -16.79 0.19 -4.72
N ASN A 208 -15.77 -0.32 -5.42
CA ASN A 208 -15.73 -1.70 -5.92
C ASN A 208 -15.18 -2.73 -4.91
N MET A 209 -14.96 -2.37 -3.65
CA MET A 209 -14.41 -3.30 -2.65
C MET A 209 -15.47 -4.22 -2.04
N THR A 210 -15.06 -5.45 -1.72
CA THR A 210 -15.93 -6.45 -1.08
C THR A 210 -16.56 -5.97 0.24
N PRO A 211 -15.85 -5.30 1.17
CA PRO A 211 -16.47 -4.86 2.43
C PRO A 211 -17.55 -3.79 2.26
N LEU A 212 -17.58 -3.11 1.11
CA LEU A 212 -18.62 -2.14 0.77
C LEU A 212 -19.72 -2.76 -0.12
N SER A 213 -19.52 -4.02 -0.56
CA SER A 213 -20.51 -4.72 -1.38
C SER A 213 -21.78 -4.99 -0.57
N GLY A 214 -22.92 -4.55 -1.09
CA GLY A 214 -24.22 -4.67 -0.42
C GLY A 214 -24.63 -3.45 0.41
N LEU A 215 -23.75 -2.46 0.60
CA LEU A 215 -24.11 -1.19 1.21
C LEU A 215 -24.81 -0.27 0.21
N THR A 216 -25.87 0.42 0.67
CA THR A 216 -26.46 1.51 -0.12
C THR A 216 -25.55 2.73 -0.01
N THR A 217 -24.78 3.02 -1.06
CA THR A 217 -23.74 4.05 -1.02
C THR A 217 -24.15 5.33 -1.75
N ARG A 218 -23.99 6.48 -1.08
CA ARG A 218 -24.10 7.82 -1.67
C ARG A 218 -22.70 8.46 -1.75
N VAL A 219 -22.33 9.02 -2.89
CA VAL A 219 -21.11 9.80 -3.05
C VAL A 219 -21.45 11.28 -2.91
N ILE A 220 -20.91 11.93 -1.88
CA ILE A 220 -21.20 13.33 -1.57
C ILE A 220 -19.91 14.14 -1.71
N ILE A 221 -19.85 14.97 -2.75
CA ILE A 221 -18.71 15.84 -3.04
C ILE A 221 -19.01 17.24 -2.49
N TYR A 222 -18.20 17.68 -1.54
CA TYR A 222 -18.17 19.09 -1.13
C TYR A 222 -17.10 19.82 -1.93
N SER A 223 -17.54 20.56 -2.94
CA SER A 223 -16.67 21.30 -3.86
C SER A 223 -16.48 22.74 -3.41
N THR A 224 -15.23 23.22 -3.40
CA THR A 224 -14.89 24.65 -3.23
C THR A 224 -14.30 25.28 -4.50
N GLY A 225 -14.26 24.50 -5.59
CA GLY A 225 -13.84 24.93 -6.93
C GLY A 225 -14.82 25.88 -7.60
N GLN A 226 -14.55 26.26 -8.85
CA GLN A 226 -15.37 27.21 -9.60
C GLN A 226 -16.33 26.55 -10.60
N ASP A 227 -16.30 25.22 -10.70
CA ASP A 227 -17.15 24.46 -11.62
C ASP A 227 -18.62 24.50 -11.16
N GLU A 228 -19.55 24.48 -12.13
CA GLU A 228 -20.96 24.33 -11.82
C GLU A 228 -21.23 22.93 -11.24
N PRO A 229 -21.99 22.80 -10.13
CA PRO A 229 -22.18 21.51 -9.44
C PRO A 229 -22.76 20.40 -10.33
N GLU A 230 -23.68 20.75 -11.22
CA GLU A 230 -24.32 19.82 -12.16
C GLU A 230 -23.33 19.28 -13.18
N ASP A 231 -22.46 20.13 -13.73
CA ASP A 231 -21.43 19.72 -14.70
C ASP A 231 -20.43 18.76 -14.04
N LEU A 232 -19.95 19.10 -12.84
CA LEU A 232 -19.06 18.21 -12.08
C LEU A 232 -19.72 16.88 -11.75
N ARG A 233 -21.01 16.88 -11.38
CA ARG A 233 -21.77 15.65 -11.10
C ARG A 233 -21.84 14.78 -12.35
N ASP A 234 -22.22 15.35 -13.48
CA ASP A 234 -22.41 14.61 -14.72
C ASP A 234 -21.08 14.02 -15.22
N ASP A 235 -19.97 14.78 -15.12
CA ASP A 235 -18.63 14.30 -15.42
C ASP A 235 -18.17 13.18 -14.48
N LEU A 236 -18.46 13.29 -13.17
CA LEU A 236 -18.15 12.22 -12.20
C LEU A 236 -18.94 10.94 -12.51
N GLN A 237 -20.24 11.07 -12.78
CA GLN A 237 -21.08 9.93 -13.16
C GLN A 237 -20.59 9.27 -14.45
N HIS A 238 -20.09 10.04 -15.40
CA HIS A 238 -19.49 9.50 -16.62
C HIS A 238 -18.22 8.68 -16.37
N HIS A 239 -17.40 9.08 -15.39
CA HIS A 239 -16.13 8.42 -15.08
C HIS A 239 -16.24 7.26 -14.08
N LEU A 240 -17.35 7.16 -13.34
CA LEU A 240 -17.55 6.08 -12.37
C LEU A 240 -18.03 4.79 -13.06
N PRO A 241 -17.48 3.62 -12.68
CA PRO A 241 -17.76 2.38 -13.41
C PRO A 241 -19.09 1.70 -13.03
N PHE A 242 -19.88 2.29 -12.12
CA PHE A 242 -21.17 1.77 -11.66
C PHE A 242 -22.14 2.94 -11.38
N ASP A 243 -23.43 2.63 -11.44
CA ASP A 243 -24.49 3.58 -11.12
C ASP A 243 -24.53 3.82 -9.61
N VAL A 244 -24.05 4.99 -9.19
CA VAL A 244 -24.03 5.43 -7.78
C VAL A 244 -24.63 6.82 -7.69
N ASP A 245 -25.36 7.08 -6.60
CA ASP A 245 -25.92 8.41 -6.33
C ASP A 245 -24.77 9.40 -6.06
N VAL A 246 -24.58 10.36 -6.95
CA VAL A 246 -23.55 11.41 -6.83
C VAL A 246 -24.23 12.74 -6.53
N ILE A 247 -23.90 13.30 -5.37
CA ILE A 247 -24.40 14.57 -4.89
C ILE A 247 -23.24 15.55 -4.80
N VAL A 248 -23.26 16.60 -5.62
CA VAL A 248 -22.28 17.69 -5.54
C VAL A 248 -22.88 18.87 -4.77
N ARG A 249 -22.16 19.35 -3.75
CA ARG A 249 -22.55 20.50 -2.93
C ARG A 249 -21.45 21.55 -2.98
N GLN A 250 -21.78 22.71 -3.53
CA GLN A 250 -20.88 23.86 -3.55
C GLN A 250 -20.72 24.46 -2.15
N ARG A 251 -19.49 24.83 -1.78
CA ARG A 251 -19.16 25.52 -0.53
C ARG A 251 -18.19 26.68 -0.77
N PRO A 252 -18.19 27.71 0.09
CA PRO A 252 -17.10 28.67 0.14
C PRO A 252 -15.76 27.97 0.38
N ASN A 253 -14.68 28.47 -0.22
CA ASN A 253 -13.33 27.95 0.00
C ASN A 253 -12.80 28.33 1.39
N VAL A 254 -13.33 27.67 2.41
CA VAL A 254 -13.08 27.93 3.82
C VAL A 254 -12.92 26.62 4.58
N GLY A 255 -11.83 26.50 5.32
CA GLY A 255 -11.55 25.43 6.28
C GLY A 255 -11.22 24.05 5.71
N ARG A 256 -11.07 23.93 4.39
CA ARG A 256 -10.67 22.69 3.67
C ARG A 256 -11.49 21.47 4.10
N GLU A 257 -10.85 20.30 4.17
CA GLU A 257 -11.46 19.03 4.57
C GLU A 257 -12.09 19.06 5.97
N GLY A 258 -11.44 19.69 6.95
CA GLY A 258 -11.94 19.77 8.32
C GLY A 258 -13.32 20.41 8.38
N ALA A 259 -13.47 21.57 7.74
CA ALA A 259 -14.77 22.24 7.65
C ALA A 259 -15.77 21.50 6.77
N ALA A 260 -15.34 20.80 5.72
CA ALA A 260 -16.24 19.98 4.88
C ALA A 260 -16.86 18.84 5.69
N PHE A 261 -16.06 18.12 6.47
CA PHE A 261 -16.52 16.99 7.26
C PHE A 261 -17.42 17.43 8.41
N LEU A 262 -17.04 18.49 9.13
CA LEU A 262 -17.89 19.09 10.18
C LEU A 262 -19.20 19.64 9.60
N HIS A 263 -19.16 20.25 8.41
CA HIS A 263 -20.37 20.70 7.72
C HIS A 263 -21.29 19.53 7.36
N HIS A 264 -20.75 18.42 6.84
CA HIS A 264 -21.53 17.21 6.59
C HIS A 264 -22.20 16.69 7.86
N ILE A 265 -21.44 16.54 8.95
CA ILE A 265 -21.95 16.06 10.24
C ILE A 265 -23.07 16.97 10.75
N THR A 266 -22.85 18.29 10.76
CA THR A 266 -23.78 19.24 11.39
C THR A 266 -25.06 19.47 10.56
N THR A 267 -24.95 19.53 9.23
CA THR A 267 -26.10 19.72 8.34
C THR A 267 -26.86 18.41 8.09
N GLY A 268 -26.16 17.29 8.01
CA GLY A 268 -26.70 15.96 7.83
C GLY A 268 -27.11 15.26 9.12
N TRP A 269 -27.07 15.92 10.28
CA TRP A 269 -27.22 15.28 11.61
C TRP A 269 -28.41 14.33 11.76
N GLN A 270 -29.54 14.52 11.06
CA GLN A 270 -30.70 13.62 11.16
C GLN A 270 -30.73 12.52 10.08
N ASP A 271 -29.85 12.62 9.09
CA ASP A 271 -29.83 11.80 7.86
C ASP A 271 -28.40 11.30 7.54
N LEU A 272 -27.58 11.07 8.58
CA LEU A 272 -26.29 10.42 8.42
C LEU A 272 -26.50 8.95 8.03
N ALA A 273 -25.70 8.45 7.09
CA ALA A 273 -25.63 7.03 6.79
C ALA A 273 -25.10 6.22 7.99
N ASP A 274 -25.31 4.89 8.02
CA ASP A 274 -24.80 4.03 9.12
C ASP A 274 -23.29 4.17 9.31
N HIS A 275 -22.56 4.26 8.18
CA HIS A 275 -21.15 4.61 8.15
C HIS A 275 -20.91 5.78 7.20
N THR A 276 -19.90 6.59 7.51
CA THR A 276 -19.42 7.66 6.64
C THR A 276 -17.91 7.54 6.47
N LEU A 277 -17.44 7.46 5.22
CA LEU A 277 -16.03 7.61 4.89
C LEU A 277 -15.75 9.06 4.52
N PHE A 278 -14.91 9.71 5.32
CA PHE A 278 -14.42 11.05 5.07
C PHE A 278 -13.05 10.99 4.40
N MET A 279 -12.89 11.70 3.29
CA MET A 279 -11.62 11.76 2.55
C MET A 279 -11.45 13.06 1.76
N GLN A 280 -10.20 13.37 1.42
CA GLN A 280 -9.85 14.37 0.43
C GLN A 280 -10.00 13.80 -0.98
N ALA A 281 -10.19 14.66 -1.98
CA ALA A 281 -10.33 14.27 -3.39
C ALA A 281 -9.14 13.43 -3.92
N GLU A 282 -7.92 13.79 -3.52
CA GLU A 282 -6.71 13.01 -3.79
C GLU A 282 -6.24 12.28 -2.54
N LEU A 283 -6.39 10.95 -2.51
CA LEU A 283 -5.96 10.15 -1.37
C LEU A 283 -4.45 10.03 -1.32
N HIS A 284 -3.89 10.48 -0.20
CA HIS A 284 -2.53 10.12 0.17
C HIS A 284 -2.45 8.62 0.45
N TYR A 285 -1.49 7.95 -0.20
CA TYR A 285 -1.27 6.51 -0.08
C TYR A 285 -2.53 5.68 -0.36
N SER A 286 -3.21 5.98 -1.48
CA SER A 286 -4.49 5.35 -1.87
C SER A 286 -4.46 3.82 -1.77
N TRP A 287 -3.35 3.16 -2.12
CA TRP A 287 -3.22 1.72 -1.95
C TRP A 287 -3.31 1.26 -0.49
N SER A 288 -2.63 1.95 0.43
CA SER A 288 -2.67 1.64 1.86
C SER A 288 -4.04 1.89 2.48
N VAL A 289 -4.72 2.97 2.07
CA VAL A 289 -6.10 3.25 2.47
C VAL A 289 -7.00 2.09 2.07
N ARG A 290 -6.91 1.68 0.80
CA ARG A 290 -7.71 0.59 0.25
C ARG A 290 -7.47 -0.72 1.00
N ARG A 291 -6.21 -1.02 1.33
CA ARG A 291 -5.85 -2.17 2.16
C ARG A 291 -6.46 -2.10 3.55
N ARG A 292 -6.39 -0.94 4.21
CA ARG A 292 -6.94 -0.75 5.55
C ARG A 292 -8.45 -0.97 5.59
N ILE A 293 -9.18 -0.47 4.59
CA ILE A 293 -10.62 -0.75 4.43
C ILE A 293 -10.84 -2.26 4.25
N GLN A 294 -10.10 -2.89 3.35
CA GLN A 294 -10.22 -4.33 3.08
C GLN A 294 -10.00 -5.22 4.31
N ASP A 295 -9.07 -4.83 5.17
CA ASP A 295 -8.62 -5.64 6.31
C ASP A 295 -9.44 -5.41 7.58
N TYR A 296 -9.95 -4.18 7.78
CA TYR A 296 -10.52 -3.78 9.07
C TYR A 296 -11.97 -3.32 8.97
N PHE A 297 -12.47 -2.82 7.84
CA PHE A 297 -13.85 -2.35 7.79
C PHE A 297 -14.84 -3.52 7.91
N VAL A 298 -15.71 -3.44 8.90
CA VAL A 298 -16.72 -4.45 9.25
C VAL A 298 -18.02 -3.74 9.67
N PRO A 299 -19.18 -4.43 9.70
CA PRO A 299 -20.47 -3.79 10.01
C PRO A 299 -20.53 -3.08 11.37
N ASN A 300 -19.70 -3.48 12.34
CA ASN A 300 -19.63 -2.84 13.65
C ASN A 300 -18.43 -1.87 13.80
N THR A 301 -17.86 -1.38 12.69
CA THR A 301 -16.80 -0.36 12.73
C THR A 301 -17.34 0.96 13.29
N GLY A 302 -16.89 1.36 14.49
CA GLY A 302 -17.23 2.65 15.09
C GLY A 302 -16.34 3.79 14.59
N LEU A 303 -15.01 3.61 14.64
CA LEU A 303 -14.04 4.49 13.99
C LEU A 303 -12.88 3.66 13.45
N LEU A 304 -12.62 3.77 12.15
CA LEU A 304 -11.42 3.27 11.50
C LEU A 304 -10.62 4.43 10.90
N SER A 305 -9.43 4.70 11.46
CA SER A 305 -8.49 5.62 10.84
C SER A 305 -7.88 4.98 9.59
N LEU A 306 -7.87 5.71 8.48
CA LEU A 306 -7.27 5.27 7.21
C LEU A 306 -5.86 5.83 7.02
N SER A 307 -5.30 6.44 8.06
CA SER A 307 -3.95 7.00 8.11
C SER A 307 -3.04 6.22 9.05
N ASP A 308 -1.83 6.75 9.25
CA ASP A 308 -1.02 6.36 10.39
C ASP A 308 -1.71 6.78 11.70
N VAL A 309 -1.56 5.94 12.73
CA VAL A 309 -2.07 6.14 14.10
C VAL A 309 -0.97 5.89 15.13
N SER A 310 0.30 5.87 14.73
CA SER A 310 1.44 5.47 15.57
C SER A 310 1.79 6.42 16.72
N GLU A 311 1.19 7.62 16.77
CA GLU A 311 1.52 8.65 17.75
C GLU A 311 0.52 8.69 18.91
N TYR A 312 1.03 8.74 20.13
CA TYR A 312 0.24 8.80 21.35
C TYR A 312 0.69 9.95 22.25
N CYS A 313 -0.24 10.85 22.57
CA CYS A 313 -0.03 11.88 23.57
C CYS A 313 -0.46 11.36 24.94
N SER A 314 0.43 11.36 25.93
CA SER A 314 0.10 10.92 27.30
C SER A 314 -0.69 11.96 28.10
N SER A 315 -0.65 13.23 27.69
CA SER A 315 -1.36 14.35 28.31
C SER A 315 -1.61 15.47 27.29
N TRP A 316 -2.49 16.42 27.61
CA TRP A 316 -2.72 17.62 26.80
C TRP A 316 -1.60 18.67 26.97
N ASP A 317 -0.80 18.60 28.03
CA ASP A 317 0.21 19.63 28.34
C ASP A 317 1.47 19.53 27.47
N GLN A 318 1.73 18.34 26.91
CA GLN A 318 2.96 18.02 26.17
C GLN A 318 2.66 17.14 24.95
N CYS A 319 1.63 17.51 24.20
CA CYS A 319 1.27 16.79 22.98
C CYS A 319 1.96 17.40 21.77
N TRP A 320 2.74 16.59 21.07
CA TRP A 320 3.42 16.92 19.83
C TRP A 320 3.56 15.68 18.97
N ASP A 321 3.88 15.85 17.69
CA ASP A 321 4.10 14.74 16.76
C ASP A 321 5.38 14.90 15.92
N HIS A 322 5.75 13.86 15.18
CA HIS A 322 6.93 13.88 14.30
C HIS A 322 6.91 14.98 13.22
N SER A 323 5.75 15.58 12.92
CA SER A 323 5.62 16.70 11.98
C SER A 323 5.85 18.07 12.60
N THR A 324 6.32 18.11 13.85
CA THR A 324 6.51 19.32 14.68
C THR A 324 5.22 20.02 15.06
N TRP A 325 4.05 19.42 14.78
CA TRP A 325 2.79 19.96 15.27
C TRP A 325 2.76 19.83 16.79
N SER A 326 2.22 20.86 17.42
CA SER A 326 1.73 20.86 18.80
C SER A 326 0.47 21.72 18.85
N GLU A 327 -0.16 21.82 20.01
CA GLU A 327 -1.32 22.70 20.20
C GLU A 327 -1.31 23.26 21.63
N SER A 328 -1.99 24.39 21.82
CA SER A 328 -2.28 24.97 23.11
C SER A 328 -2.92 23.93 24.04
N PRO A 329 -2.37 23.73 25.25
CA PRO A 329 -2.97 22.84 26.25
C PRO A 329 -4.43 23.22 26.58
N ASP A 330 -4.77 24.51 26.52
CA ASP A 330 -6.14 24.98 26.77
C ASP A 330 -7.11 24.58 25.65
N VAL A 331 -6.65 24.64 24.39
CA VAL A 331 -7.44 24.20 23.22
C VAL A 331 -7.65 22.69 23.28
N LEU A 332 -6.57 21.92 23.49
CA LEU A 332 -6.65 20.48 23.63
C LEU A 332 -7.58 20.09 24.78
N LYS A 333 -7.38 20.66 25.98
CA LYS A 333 -8.22 20.40 27.15
C LYS A 333 -9.69 20.74 26.90
N SER A 334 -9.97 21.86 26.23
CA SER A 334 -11.33 22.26 25.87
C SER A 334 -12.00 21.21 24.97
N ILE A 335 -11.37 20.83 23.86
CA ILE A 335 -11.92 19.83 22.93
C ILE A 335 -12.08 18.48 23.64
N TYR A 336 -11.07 18.04 24.38
CA TYR A 336 -11.09 16.78 25.12
C TYR A 336 -12.21 16.69 26.14
N SER A 337 -12.31 17.70 27.01
CA SER A 337 -13.29 17.68 28.09
C SER A 337 -14.72 17.65 27.58
N ARG A 338 -14.96 18.23 26.39
CA ARG A 338 -16.26 18.18 25.70
C ARG A 338 -16.50 16.85 25.00
N ALA A 339 -15.50 16.34 24.29
CA ALA A 339 -15.62 15.09 23.52
C ALA A 339 -15.66 13.84 24.42
N ASN A 340 -14.95 13.88 25.55
CA ASN A 340 -14.84 12.75 26.46
C ASN A 340 -14.53 13.17 27.90
N ALA A 341 -15.55 13.67 28.61
CA ALA A 341 -15.44 14.11 30.00
C ALA A 341 -14.92 13.03 30.98
N THR A 342 -15.00 11.75 30.60
CA THR A 342 -14.64 10.61 31.45
C THR A 342 -13.21 10.10 31.28
N LEU A 343 -12.56 10.38 30.14
CA LEU A 343 -11.20 9.89 29.91
C LEU A 343 -10.18 10.71 30.70
N ARG A 344 -9.38 10.02 31.50
CA ARG A 344 -8.20 10.58 32.14
C ARG A 344 -7.02 10.42 31.20
N GLN A 345 -6.49 11.57 30.77
CA GLN A 345 -5.16 11.78 30.19
C GLN A 345 -4.70 10.76 29.15
N GLY A 346 -4.72 11.21 27.90
CA GLY A 346 -3.94 10.65 26.83
C GLY A 346 -4.76 10.08 25.69
N PHE A 347 -4.16 10.07 24.51
CA PHE A 347 -4.85 9.81 23.27
C PHE A 347 -3.96 9.54 22.07
N THR A 348 -4.50 8.71 21.19
CA THR A 348 -3.90 8.41 19.89
C THR A 348 -4.24 9.50 18.88
N LEU A 349 -3.22 9.99 18.17
CA LEU A 349 -3.38 10.97 17.10
C LEU A 349 -3.77 10.30 15.79
N THR A 350 -4.61 10.98 15.01
CA THR A 350 -4.87 10.64 13.61
C THR A 350 -4.06 11.54 12.67
N TYR A 351 -3.97 11.18 11.40
CA TYR A 351 -3.25 11.96 10.39
C TYR A 351 -4.04 12.03 9.08
N ARG A 352 -3.79 13.04 8.24
CA ARG A 352 -4.37 13.20 6.88
C ARG A 352 -5.91 13.29 6.80
N GLY A 353 -6.63 13.20 7.92
CA GLY A 353 -8.07 13.44 7.99
C GLY A 353 -8.93 12.41 7.26
N GLN A 354 -8.40 11.25 6.90
CA GLN A 354 -9.12 10.20 6.19
C GLN A 354 -9.52 9.06 7.14
N PHE A 355 -10.81 8.84 7.31
CA PHE A 355 -11.34 7.87 8.28
C PHE A 355 -12.76 7.43 7.93
N ILE A 356 -13.18 6.29 8.48
CA ILE A 356 -14.57 5.85 8.51
C ILE A 356 -15.09 6.02 9.93
N ALA A 357 -16.25 6.63 10.09
CA ALA A 357 -16.93 6.72 11.38
C ALA A 357 -18.38 6.23 11.25
N SER A 358 -18.88 5.57 12.29
CA SER A 358 -20.30 5.22 12.37
C SER A 358 -21.13 6.42 12.78
N ARG A 359 -22.39 6.43 12.33
CA ARG A 359 -23.41 7.35 12.82
C ARG A 359 -23.57 7.26 14.34
N HIS A 360 -23.46 6.07 14.91
CA HIS A 360 -23.55 5.88 16.35
C HIS A 360 -22.48 6.69 17.07
N ARG A 361 -21.19 6.59 16.68
CA ARG A 361 -20.10 7.37 17.26
C ARG A 361 -20.30 8.87 17.10
N ILE A 362 -20.69 9.32 15.92
CA ILE A 362 -21.00 10.74 15.67
C ILE A 362 -22.09 11.23 16.64
N HIS A 363 -23.16 10.45 16.85
CA HIS A 363 -24.25 10.81 17.76
C HIS A 363 -23.96 10.62 19.24
N THR A 364 -22.88 9.93 19.62
CA THR A 364 -22.45 9.91 21.03
C THR A 364 -21.91 11.27 21.50
N GLN A 365 -21.67 12.19 20.56
CA GLN A 365 -21.27 13.56 20.82
C GLN A 365 -22.44 14.53 20.79
N ASP A 366 -22.28 15.66 21.47
CA ASP A 366 -23.20 16.79 21.31
C ASP A 366 -23.01 17.40 19.91
N LYS A 367 -24.11 17.58 19.17
CA LYS A 367 -24.11 18.30 17.89
C LYS A 367 -23.45 19.67 18.02
N GLN A 368 -23.66 20.35 19.14
CA GLN A 368 -23.09 21.67 19.41
C GLN A 368 -21.56 21.66 19.43
N LEU A 369 -20.93 20.55 19.83
CA LEU A 369 -19.47 20.40 19.72
C LEU A 369 -19.02 20.54 18.28
N PHE A 370 -19.62 19.79 17.35
CA PHE A 370 -19.24 19.88 15.93
C PHE A 370 -19.59 21.25 15.32
N GLN A 371 -20.65 21.89 15.77
CA GLN A 371 -21.02 23.24 15.31
C GLN A 371 -20.02 24.30 15.77
N ASP A 372 -19.58 24.24 17.03
CA ASP A 372 -18.56 25.16 17.55
C ASP A 372 -17.22 24.94 16.85
N LEU A 373 -16.82 23.68 16.65
CA LEU A 373 -15.61 23.36 15.90
C LEU A 373 -15.70 23.87 14.46
N LEU A 374 -16.87 23.78 13.82
CA LEU A 374 -17.09 24.36 12.49
C LEU A 374 -17.00 25.88 12.52
N ASP A 375 -17.52 26.54 13.56
CA ASP A 375 -17.42 28.00 13.72
C ASP A 375 -15.95 28.45 13.80
N GLU A 376 -15.09 27.70 14.49
CA GLU A 376 -13.65 28.00 14.53
C GLU A 376 -13.01 28.06 13.14
N PHE A 377 -13.52 27.29 12.16
CA PHE A 377 -13.06 27.33 10.76
C PHE A 377 -13.69 28.46 9.93
N VAL A 378 -14.97 28.77 10.14
CA VAL A 378 -15.73 29.59 9.18
C VAL A 378 -15.92 31.03 9.64
N ASN A 379 -15.75 31.30 10.92
CA ASN A 379 -15.90 32.63 11.50
C ASN A 379 -14.55 33.35 11.52
N PRO A 380 -14.35 34.42 10.71
CA PRO A 380 -13.07 35.14 10.66
C PRO A 380 -12.72 35.87 11.97
N ARG A 381 -13.61 35.86 12.96
CA ARG A 381 -13.38 36.42 14.31
C ARG A 381 -13.20 35.34 15.37
N SER A 382 -13.09 34.07 14.98
CA SER A 382 -12.84 32.97 15.91
C SER A 382 -11.44 33.10 16.54
N VAL A 383 -11.24 32.39 17.65
CA VAL A 383 -9.91 32.38 18.31
C VAL A 383 -8.89 31.71 17.42
N ALA A 384 -9.29 30.67 16.68
CA ALA A 384 -8.46 29.97 15.70
C ALA A 384 -7.88 30.87 14.59
N HIS A 385 -8.51 32.03 14.31
CA HIS A 385 -8.03 33.01 13.34
C HIS A 385 -7.38 34.25 13.96
N SER A 386 -7.24 34.28 15.30
CA SER A 386 -6.61 35.40 16.00
C SER A 386 -5.09 35.42 15.82
N SER A 387 -4.48 36.61 15.85
CA SER A 387 -3.02 36.73 15.81
C SER A 387 -2.35 35.98 16.96
N GLY A 388 -2.99 35.96 18.14
CA GLY A 388 -2.52 35.20 19.29
C GLY A 388 -2.40 33.70 18.99
N TYR A 389 -3.39 33.10 18.32
CA TYR A 389 -3.33 31.69 17.93
C TYR A 389 -2.32 31.44 16.80
N ALA A 390 -2.28 32.33 15.80
CA ALA A 390 -1.44 32.16 14.61
C ALA A 390 0.06 32.41 14.83
N GLU A 391 0.44 33.24 15.81
CA GLU A 391 1.84 33.60 16.11
C GLU A 391 2.57 32.56 16.98
N HIS A 392 1.85 31.60 17.53
CA HIS A 392 2.43 30.61 18.41
C HIS A 392 3.26 29.55 17.66
N PRO A 393 4.23 28.90 18.35
CA PRO A 393 5.26 28.08 17.71
C PRO A 393 4.76 26.69 17.29
N TRP A 394 3.46 26.41 17.33
CA TRP A 394 2.94 25.05 17.15
C TRP A 394 3.08 24.51 15.72
N LEU A 395 3.25 25.38 14.73
CA LEU A 395 3.49 25.03 13.32
C LEU A 395 4.41 26.09 12.66
N PRO A 396 5.74 26.05 12.94
CA PRO A 396 6.64 27.07 12.45
C PRO A 396 6.65 27.13 10.92
N GLY A 397 6.55 28.35 10.37
CA GLY A 397 6.56 28.58 8.92
C GLY A 397 5.23 28.32 8.21
N LYS A 398 4.14 28.08 8.95
CA LYS A 398 2.79 28.07 8.40
C LYS A 398 2.10 29.41 8.67
N SER A 399 1.27 29.84 7.73
CA SER A 399 0.43 31.04 7.86
C SER A 399 -1.03 30.62 7.93
N ASP A 400 -1.78 31.27 8.83
CA ASP A 400 -3.22 31.12 8.92
C ASP A 400 -3.95 31.85 7.78
N SER A 401 -5.06 31.27 7.32
CA SER A 401 -6.00 31.90 6.40
C SER A 401 -7.36 31.18 6.47
N MET A 402 -8.43 31.81 5.99
CA MET A 402 -9.77 31.19 5.99
C MET A 402 -9.80 29.89 5.16
N ASP A 403 -9.09 29.85 4.03
CA ASP A 403 -9.01 28.68 3.15
C ASP A 403 -7.98 27.64 3.62
N ARG A 404 -7.04 28.00 4.50
CA ARG A 404 -6.05 27.08 5.08
C ARG A 404 -5.78 27.40 6.55
N PRO A 405 -6.78 27.20 7.43
CA PRO A 405 -6.64 27.53 8.84
C PRO A 405 -5.64 26.60 9.52
N LEU A 406 -4.84 27.16 10.42
CA LEU A 406 -3.91 26.37 11.25
C LEU A 406 -4.64 25.36 12.12
N PHE A 407 -5.84 25.71 12.58
CA PHE A 407 -6.72 24.81 13.35
C PHE A 407 -7.09 23.53 12.61
N GLY A 408 -7.03 23.52 11.27
CA GLY A 408 -7.21 22.32 10.46
C GLY A 408 -6.23 21.20 10.81
N TYR A 409 -4.98 21.54 11.11
CA TYR A 409 -3.96 20.57 11.53
C TYR A 409 -4.32 19.94 12.88
N THR A 410 -4.87 20.73 13.81
CA THR A 410 -5.34 20.23 15.10
C THR A 410 -6.50 19.27 14.93
N ILE A 411 -7.53 19.63 14.16
CA ILE A 411 -8.69 18.76 13.95
C ILE A 411 -8.32 17.46 13.21
N GLU A 412 -7.40 17.52 12.25
CA GLU A 412 -6.85 16.33 11.57
C GLU A 412 -6.38 15.26 12.55
N ARG A 413 -5.81 15.67 13.68
CA ARG A 413 -5.26 14.78 14.72
C ARG A 413 -6.24 14.36 15.78
N LEU A 414 -7.37 15.06 15.87
CA LEU A 414 -8.34 14.87 16.93
C LEU A 414 -9.58 14.09 16.49
N TRP A 415 -9.65 13.56 15.27
CA TRP A 415 -10.79 12.75 14.82
C TRP A 415 -11.03 11.53 15.72
N GLY A 416 -9.96 10.87 16.17
CA GLY A 416 -10.04 9.79 17.17
C GLY A 416 -10.79 10.21 18.43
N VAL A 417 -10.48 11.40 18.92
CA VAL A 417 -11.03 12.00 20.14
C VAL A 417 -12.50 12.30 19.99
N LEU A 418 -12.84 12.96 18.88
CA LEU A 418 -14.21 13.36 18.55
C LEU A 418 -15.10 12.12 18.41
N MET A 419 -14.57 11.00 17.91
CA MET A 419 -15.32 9.74 17.80
C MET A 419 -15.14 8.81 19.01
N ARG A 420 -14.57 9.31 20.12
CA ARG A 420 -14.32 8.55 21.37
C ARG A 420 -13.55 7.25 21.14
N CYS A 421 -12.58 7.32 20.25
CA CYS A 421 -11.68 6.26 19.85
C CYS A 421 -10.23 6.75 19.92
N SER A 422 -9.71 6.81 21.14
CA SER A 422 -8.39 7.36 21.45
C SER A 422 -7.56 6.41 22.32
N ASP A 423 -7.81 5.11 22.23
CA ASP A 423 -7.11 4.10 23.02
C ASP A 423 -5.63 4.03 22.61
N VAL A 424 -4.75 4.04 23.61
CA VAL A 424 -3.31 3.88 23.46
C VAL A 424 -2.91 2.60 22.71
N GLN A 425 -3.71 1.54 22.80
CA GLN A 425 -3.44 0.29 22.09
C GLN A 425 -3.47 0.48 20.56
N LEU A 426 -4.26 1.44 20.05
CA LEU A 426 -4.29 1.74 18.61
C LEU A 426 -2.91 2.20 18.11
N ALA A 427 -2.21 3.03 18.90
CA ALA A 427 -0.88 3.52 18.55
C ALA A 427 0.20 2.43 18.56
N TYR A 428 0.08 1.48 19.49
CA TYR A 428 1.09 0.42 19.64
C TYR A 428 0.83 -0.82 18.81
N ARG A 429 -0.43 -1.15 18.53
CA ARG A 429 -0.80 -2.41 17.87
C ARG A 429 -1.18 -2.27 16.43
N CYS A 430 -1.70 -1.11 16.01
CA CYS A 430 -2.09 -0.96 14.62
C CYS A 430 -0.84 -1.09 13.73
N PRO A 431 -0.75 -2.12 12.86
CA PRO A 431 0.39 -2.24 11.98
C PRO A 431 0.52 -0.99 11.11
N SER A 432 1.77 -0.57 10.90
CA SER A 432 2.06 0.49 9.94
C SER A 432 1.45 0.14 8.58
N LEU A 433 1.14 1.15 7.78
CA LEU A 433 0.52 0.96 6.47
C LEU A 433 1.30 -0.05 5.60
N LEU A 434 2.64 0.00 5.65
CA LEU A 434 3.53 -0.93 4.95
C LEU A 434 3.55 -2.33 5.58
N SER A 435 3.53 -2.44 6.90
CA SER A 435 3.55 -3.74 7.58
C SER A 435 2.25 -4.52 7.37
N SER A 436 1.10 -3.85 7.44
CA SER A 436 -0.22 -4.47 7.17
C SER A 436 -0.27 -5.01 5.75
N ALA A 437 0.22 -4.20 4.82
CA ALA A 437 0.36 -4.51 3.41
C ALA A 437 1.19 -5.79 3.15
N ILE A 438 2.41 -5.85 3.69
CA ILE A 438 3.29 -7.01 3.52
C ILE A 438 2.69 -8.24 4.21
N GLY A 439 2.20 -8.09 5.43
CA GLY A 439 1.63 -9.19 6.23
C GLY A 439 0.47 -9.88 5.53
N SER A 440 -0.39 -9.11 4.86
CA SER A 440 -1.45 -9.73 4.07
C SER A 440 -0.96 -10.34 2.76
N ILE A 441 -0.02 -9.72 2.03
CA ILE A 441 0.48 -10.30 0.77
C ILE A 441 1.13 -11.66 1.03
N LEU A 442 1.85 -11.77 2.15
CA LEU A 442 2.52 -13.00 2.54
C LEU A 442 1.60 -13.97 3.30
N HIS A 443 0.32 -13.60 3.54
CA HIS A 443 -0.63 -14.35 4.36
C HIS A 443 -0.08 -14.74 5.75
N THR A 444 0.84 -13.93 6.30
CA THR A 444 1.54 -14.25 7.55
C THR A 444 0.80 -13.78 8.79
N SER A 445 -0.26 -12.99 8.65
CA SER A 445 -1.03 -12.43 9.76
C SER A 445 -2.48 -12.20 9.37
N THR A 446 -3.41 -12.64 10.23
CA THR A 446 -4.83 -12.23 10.14
C THR A 446 -4.99 -10.93 10.92
N PRO A 447 -5.62 -9.89 10.34
CA PRO A 447 -5.81 -8.63 11.04
C PRO A 447 -6.70 -8.84 12.27
N ILE A 448 -6.23 -8.37 13.43
CA ILE A 448 -7.04 -8.31 14.64
C ILE A 448 -7.80 -7.00 14.57
N LEU A 449 -9.12 -7.08 14.42
CA LEU A 449 -9.96 -5.91 14.10
C LEU A 449 -9.74 -4.74 15.07
N GLN A 450 -9.60 -5.02 16.37
CA GLN A 450 -9.45 -4.00 17.41
C GLN A 450 -8.08 -3.31 17.42
N ASP A 451 -7.09 -3.80 16.67
CA ASP A 451 -5.75 -3.21 16.70
C ASP A 451 -5.69 -1.87 15.95
N CYS A 452 -6.60 -1.61 14.99
CA CYS A 452 -6.60 -0.38 14.17
C CYS A 452 -7.90 0.42 14.19
N GLN A 453 -8.90 0.02 14.95
CA GLN A 453 -10.19 0.70 15.01
C GLN A 453 -10.86 0.49 16.36
N CYS A 454 -11.81 1.35 16.67
CA CYS A 454 -12.78 1.09 17.71
C CYS A 454 -14.05 0.54 17.09
N LEU A 455 -14.52 -0.59 17.62
CA LEU A 455 -15.80 -1.16 17.24
C LEU A 455 -16.92 -0.50 18.06
N ASP A 456 -18.10 -0.45 17.47
CA ASP A 456 -19.32 -0.25 18.22
C ASP A 456 -19.71 -1.57 18.88
N LEU A 457 -20.14 -1.49 20.13
CA LEU A 457 -20.65 -2.67 20.82
C LEU A 457 -21.99 -3.03 20.18
N ASP A 458 -22.18 -4.30 19.83
CA ASP A 458 -23.48 -4.78 19.37
C ASP A 458 -24.53 -4.43 20.43
N ILE A 459 -25.46 -3.53 20.09
CA ILE A 459 -26.54 -3.05 20.97
C ILE A 459 -27.52 -4.20 21.33
N GLY A 460 -27.27 -5.43 20.86
CA GLY A 460 -28.11 -6.60 21.06
C GLY A 460 -28.00 -7.34 22.41
N HIS A 461 -27.13 -6.94 23.35
CA HIS A 461 -26.92 -7.74 24.58
C HIS A 461 -26.74 -7.00 25.91
N SER A 462 -27.14 -5.73 26.06
CA SER A 462 -26.94 -4.98 27.32
C SER A 462 -28.18 -4.42 28.01
N LEU A 463 -29.38 -5.01 27.79
CA LEU A 463 -30.57 -4.66 28.59
C LEU A 463 -31.05 -5.73 29.58
N ASP A 464 -30.28 -6.79 29.82
CA ASP A 464 -30.54 -7.73 30.93
C ASP A 464 -29.27 -7.96 31.75
N ASN A 465 -28.92 -6.97 32.59
CA ASN A 465 -28.26 -7.11 33.90
C ASN A 465 -27.56 -5.79 34.29
N SER A 466 -28.31 -4.87 34.87
CA SER A 466 -27.83 -3.88 35.85
C SER A 466 -29.03 -3.33 36.63
#